data_AF-A0A392P3F6-F1
#
_entry.id   AF-A0A392P3F6-F1
#
_cell.length_a   1.000
_cell.length_b   1.000
_cell.length_c   1.000
_cell.angle_alpha   90.00
_cell.angle_beta   90.00
_cell.angle_gamma   90.00
#
_symmetry.space_group_name_H-M   'P 1'
#
loop_
_entity.id
_entity.type
_entity.pdbx_description
1 polymer ?
#
loop_
_entity_poly.entity_id
_entity_poly.type
_entity_poly.pdbx_seq_one_letter_code
_entity_poly.pdbx_strand_id
1 'polypeptide(L)' 'MTMAAPGHLNVTESPSRGSRSVDCFEKLEQIGEGTYGQVYMAREIETGEIVALKKIRMDNEREG' A
#
# COMPACT_ATOMS: atom_id res chain seq x y z
N MET A 1 14.91 -18.46 8.99
CA MET A 1 13.58 -18.11 8.45
C MET A 1 13.00 -17.12 9.45
N THR A 2 13.15 -15.81 9.21
CA THR A 2 12.98 -14.82 10.29
C THR A 2 11.50 -14.65 10.63
N MET A 3 11.20 -14.78 11.93
CA MET A 3 9.88 -14.60 12.51
C MET A 3 9.68 -13.10 12.71
N ALA A 4 8.65 -12.51 12.10
CA ALA A 4 8.32 -11.11 12.35
C ALA A 4 7.82 -10.95 13.80
N ALA A 5 8.62 -10.32 14.65
CA ALA A 5 8.25 -10.00 16.02
C ALA A 5 7.17 -8.87 16.03
N PRO A 6 6.16 -8.95 16.93
CA PRO A 6 5.12 -7.94 17.01
C PRO A 6 5.73 -6.59 17.44
N GLY A 7 5.57 -5.56 16.60
CA GLY A 7 6.04 -4.19 16.85
C GLY A 7 7.11 -3.64 15.91
N HIS A 8 7.58 -4.41 14.92
CA HIS A 8 8.53 -3.89 13.92
C HIS A 8 7.78 -3.29 12.71
N LEU A 9 7.47 -1.99 12.76
CA LEU A 9 7.31 -1.22 11.52
C LEU A 9 8.64 -1.34 10.75
N ASN A 10 8.59 -1.66 9.46
CA ASN A 10 9.78 -1.87 8.64
C ASN A 10 10.48 -0.52 8.39
N VAL A 11 11.33 -0.07 9.35
CA VAL A 11 12.03 1.23 9.29
C VAL A 11 13.41 1.12 8.63
N THR A 12 13.78 -0.05 8.10
CA THR A 12 15.18 -0.36 7.76
C THR A 12 15.65 0.19 6.42
N GLU A 13 14.76 0.64 5.53
CA GLU A 13 15.17 1.38 4.34
C GLU A 13 14.26 2.57 4.13
N SER A 14 14.84 3.76 4.12
CA SER A 14 14.24 4.93 3.47
C SER A 14 14.40 4.71 1.97
N PRO A 15 13.35 4.30 1.21
CA PRO A 15 13.49 4.25 -0.22
C PRO A 15 13.67 5.68 -0.69
N SER A 16 14.90 6.08 -1.01
CA SER A 16 15.25 7.34 -1.66
C SER A 16 14.71 7.44 -3.09
N ARG A 17 13.86 6.48 -3.47
CA ARG A 17 13.16 6.39 -4.75
C ARG A 17 11.87 7.19 -4.55
N GLY A 18 11.69 8.27 -5.31
CA GLY A 18 10.54 9.18 -5.19
C GLY A 18 9.18 8.50 -5.42
N SER A 19 8.17 9.27 -5.82
CA SER A 19 6.85 8.71 -6.15
C SER A 19 6.95 7.62 -7.23
N ARG A 20 6.63 6.37 -6.86
CA ARG A 20 6.62 5.20 -7.76
C ARG A 20 5.22 5.04 -8.37
N SER A 21 5.16 4.60 -9.63
CA SER A 21 3.90 4.27 -10.29
C SER A 21 3.23 3.07 -9.60
N VAL A 22 1.89 3.05 -9.61
CA VAL A 22 1.10 1.94 -9.06
C VAL A 22 1.35 0.61 -9.81
N ASP A 23 1.83 0.68 -11.05
CA ASP A 23 2.17 -0.47 -11.88
C ASP A 23 3.37 -1.27 -11.35
N CYS A 24 4.18 -0.68 -10.45
CA CYS A 24 5.28 -1.38 -9.77
C CYS A 24 4.79 -2.34 -8.68
N PHE A 25 3.48 -2.42 -8.45
CA PHE A 25 2.88 -3.19 -7.37
C PHE A 25 1.83 -4.17 -7.90
N GLU A 26 1.96 -5.44 -7.52
CA GLU A 26 0.98 -6.47 -7.76
C GLU A 26 -0.08 -6.44 -6.66
N LYS A 27 -1.31 -6.07 -7.01
CA LYS A 27 -2.43 -6.03 -6.09
C LYS A 27 -2.90 -7.45 -5.76
N LEU A 28 -2.92 -7.81 -4.48
CA LEU A 28 -3.31 -9.13 -3.99
C LEU A 28 -4.80 -9.14 -3.57
N GLU A 29 -5.08 -8.92 -2.29
CA GLU A 29 -6.43 -8.96 -1.73
C GLU A 29 -6.82 -7.63 -1.07
N GLN A 30 -8.12 -7.41 -0.88
CA GLN A 30 -8.61 -6.27 -0.11
C GLN A 30 -8.53 -6.57 1.38
N ILE A 31 -7.80 -5.74 2.12
CA ILE A 31 -7.60 -5.90 3.56
C ILE A 31 -8.41 -4.90 4.40
N GLY A 32 -9.01 -3.89 3.76
CA GLY A 32 -9.82 -2.92 4.48
C GLY A 32 -10.68 -2.04 3.58
N GLU A 33 -11.74 -1.49 4.16
CA GLU A 33 -12.58 -0.46 3.57
C GLU A 33 -12.88 0.60 4.62
N GLY A 34 -12.87 1.86 4.21
CA GLY A 34 -13.30 2.98 5.04
C GLY A 34 -13.93 4.08 4.20
N THR A 35 -14.36 5.15 4.85
CA THR A 35 -15.04 6.29 4.22
C THR A 35 -14.25 6.87 3.04
N TYR A 36 -12.92 6.94 3.18
CA TYR A 36 -12.03 7.53 2.17
C TYR A 36 -11.56 6.56 1.07
N GLY A 37 -12.02 5.29 1.10
CA GLY A 37 -11.73 4.31 0.06
C GLY A 37 -11.27 2.95 0.58
N GLN A 38 -10.59 2.20 -0.29
CA GLN A 38 -10.29 0.78 -0.09
C GLN A 38 -8.79 0.58 0.10
N VAL A 39 -8.41 -0.32 1.00
CA VAL A 39 -7.02 -0.71 1.26
C VAL A 39 -6.80 -2.13 0.76
N TYR A 40 -5.77 -2.31 -0.05
CA TYR A 40 -5.38 -3.60 -0.60
C TYR A 40 -3.99 -3.98 -0.13
N MET A 41 -3.80 -5.27 0.17
CA MET A 41 -2.46 -5.83 0.24
C MET A 41 -1.89 -5.91 -1.18
N ALA A 42 -0.63 -5.55 -1.34
CA ALA A 42 0.07 -5.64 -2.60
C ALA A 42 1.50 -6.10 -2.38
N ARG A 43 2.12 -6.64 -3.42
CA ARG A 43 3.52 -7.00 -3.45
C ARG A 43 4.26 -6.05 -4.38
N GLU A 44 5.32 -5.41 -3.91
CA GLU A 44 6.22 -4.67 -4.78
C GLU A 44 6.98 -5.64 -5.69
N ILE A 45 6.99 -5.38 -7.00
CA ILE A 45 7.54 -6.31 -8.00
C ILE A 45 9.07 -6.40 -7.91
N GLU A 46 9.76 -5.28 -7.65
CA GLU A 46 11.22 -5.25 -7.61
C GLU A 46 11.80 -5.84 -6.31
N THR A 47 11.20 -5.49 -5.17
CA THR A 47 11.72 -5.89 -3.85
C THR A 47 11.08 -7.17 -3.32
N GLY A 48 9.89 -7.53 -3.84
CA GLY A 48 9.08 -8.62 -3.30
C GLY A 48 8.41 -8.28 -1.96
N GLU A 49 8.52 -7.04 -1.48
CA GLU A 49 7.97 -6.65 -0.18
C GLU A 49 6.44 -6.56 -0.21
N ILE A 50 5.84 -6.95 0.91
CA ILE A 50 4.39 -6.82 1.11
C ILE A 50 4.09 -5.43 1.65
N VAL A 51 3.23 -4.70 0.94
CA VAL A 51 2.84 -3.32 1.23
C VAL A 51 1.31 -3.16 1.21
N ALA A 52 0.82 -2.02 1.69
CA ALA A 52 -0.59 -1.65 1.60
C ALA A 52 -0.81 -0.53 0.56
N LEU A 53 -1.69 -0.77 -0.41
CA LEU A 53 -2.14 0.22 -1.39
C LEU A 53 -3.52 0.77 -1.00
N LYS A 54 -3.59 2.08 -0.73
CA LYS A 54 -4.86 2.77 -0.46
C LYS A 54 -5.41 3.41 -1.74
N LYS A 55 -6.49 2.86 -2.27
CA LYS A 55 -7.27 3.46 -3.36
C LYS A 55 -8.20 4.51 -2.78
N ILE A 56 -7.86 5.78 -2.96
CA ILE A 56 -8.69 6.90 -2.53
C ILE A 56 -9.95 6.99 -3.41
N ARG A 57 -11.12 7.07 -2.79
CA ARG A 57 -12.34 7.47 -3.48
C ARG A 57 -12.24 8.97 -3.69
N MET A 58 -12.09 9.38 -4.96
CA MET A 58 -12.35 10.76 -5.33
C MET A 58 -13.86 10.87 -5.45
N ASP A 59 -14.54 11.12 -4.33
CA ASP A 59 -15.88 11.67 -4.39
C ASP A 59 -15.74 13.02 -5.08
N ASN A 60 -16.10 13.05 -6.36
CA ASN A 60 -16.27 14.31 -7.06
C ASN A 60 -17.25 15.13 -6.23
N GLU A 61 -16.88 16.37 -5.94
CA GLU A 61 -17.81 17.42 -5.52
C GLU A 61 -18.87 17.60 -6.63
N ARG A 62 -19.82 16.67 -6.70
CA ARG A 62 -21.10 16.83 -7.36
C ARG A 62 -22.06 17.30 -6.29
N GLU A 63 -22.03 18.59 -6.05
CA GLU A 63 -23.20 19.47 -5.99
C GLU A 63 -22.72 20.83 -5.46
N GLY A 64 -22.96 21.88 -6.24
CA GLY A 64 -22.67 23.27 -5.86
C GLY A 64 -23.78 23.90 -5.03
#